data_AF-A0A382BL90-F1
#
_entry.id   AF-A0A382BL90-F1
#
_cell.length_a   1.000
_cell.length_b   1.000
_cell.length_c   1.000
_cell.angle_alpha   90.00
_cell.angle_beta   90.00
_cell.angle_gamma   90.00
#
_symmetry.space_group_name_H-M   'P 1'
#
loop_
_entity.id
_entity.type
_entity.pdbx_description
1 polymer ?
#
loop_
_entity_poly.entity_id
_entity_poly.type
_entity_poly.pdbx_seq_one_letter_code
_entity_poly.pdbx_strand_id
1 'polypeptide(L)'
;SSAVDNAATSLARSMGGELVLDDIQTSRQKINDRIKENLSKAAEIWGVEITRTEIVDVVVDEETRAAQRTQLNAEREKKAMIASAEGEKRSKELIADADLYIAKQKAEGIRAIAEAESYQTEIIAKAIADMGEPAIRFETLKRQVEGLSQIASSGNTNTLIIPTEITGILGSLKTITERIGPKEEKSS
;
A
#
# COMPACT_ATOMS: atom_id res chain seq x y z
N SER A 1 -32.09 -54.87 36.26
CA SER A 1 -30.81 -54.14 36.09
C SER A 1 -30.26 -54.29 34.68
N SER A 2 -29.99 -55.51 34.19
CA SER A 2 -29.23 -55.70 32.94
C SER A 2 -29.81 -55.07 31.66
N ALA A 3 -31.14 -54.93 31.54
CA ALA A 3 -31.76 -54.30 30.36
C ALA A 3 -31.50 -52.79 30.28
N VAL A 4 -31.56 -52.10 31.43
CA VAL A 4 -31.25 -50.66 31.55
C VAL A 4 -29.75 -50.44 31.34
N ASP A 5 -28.91 -51.29 31.93
CA ASP A 5 -27.45 -51.22 31.79
C ASP A 5 -27.02 -51.44 30.32
N ASN A 6 -27.64 -52.39 29.62
CA ASN A 6 -27.37 -52.65 28.20
C ASN A 6 -27.83 -51.49 27.30
N ALA A 7 -29.00 -50.88 27.59
CA ALA A 7 -29.49 -49.72 26.86
C ALA A 7 -28.57 -48.50 27.06
N ALA A 8 -28.13 -48.25 28.29
CA ALA A 8 -27.17 -47.19 28.61
C ALA A 8 -25.83 -47.39 27.89
N THR A 9 -25.32 -48.63 27.88
CA THR A 9 -24.04 -48.97 27.24
C THR A 9 -24.09 -48.79 25.72
N SER A 10 -25.18 -49.23 25.07
CA SER A 10 -25.39 -49.06 23.63
C SER A 10 -25.45 -47.57 23.23
N LEU A 11 -26.18 -46.79 24.01
CA LEU A 11 -26.36 -45.36 23.77
C LEU A 11 -25.05 -44.57 23.97
N ALA A 12 -24.30 -44.89 25.03
CA ALA A 12 -22.97 -44.31 25.27
C ALA A 12 -22.01 -44.59 24.10
N ARG A 13 -22.03 -45.82 23.56
CA ARG A 13 -21.20 -46.20 22.41
C ARG A 13 -21.57 -45.45 21.14
N SER A 14 -22.86 -45.25 20.88
CA SER A 14 -23.35 -44.50 19.72
C SER A 14 -22.96 -43.02 19.79
N MET A 15 -23.01 -42.41 20.97
CA MET A 15 -22.69 -40.98 21.11
C MET A 15 -21.19 -40.70 21.17
N GLY A 16 -20.37 -41.62 21.68
CA GLY A 16 -18.92 -41.43 21.76
C GLY A 16 -18.22 -41.19 20.42
N GLY A 17 -18.79 -41.68 19.31
CA GLY A 17 -18.25 -41.50 17.96
C GLY A 17 -18.54 -40.13 17.32
N GLU A 18 -19.55 -39.39 17.78
CA GLU A 18 -19.96 -38.09 17.22
C GLU A 18 -19.29 -36.89 17.91
N LEU A 19 -18.46 -37.12 18.93
CA LEU A 19 -17.94 -36.04 19.77
C LEU A 19 -16.70 -35.38 19.17
N VAL A 20 -16.88 -34.15 18.68
CA VAL A 20 -15.77 -33.21 18.47
C VAL A 20 -15.45 -32.59 19.82
N LEU A 21 -14.24 -32.86 20.32
CA LEU A 21 -13.68 -32.50 21.63
C LEU A 21 -13.45 -30.99 21.84
N ASP A 22 -14.04 -30.11 21.04
CA ASP A 22 -13.71 -28.67 21.06
C ASP A 22 -14.36 -27.94 22.23
N ASP A 23 -15.32 -28.57 22.92
CA ASP A 23 -15.99 -27.95 24.07
C ASP A 23 -16.54 -29.01 25.05
N ILE A 24 -15.66 -29.62 25.84
CA ILE A 24 -15.98 -30.77 26.72
C ILE A 24 -17.13 -30.44 27.69
N GLN A 25 -17.19 -29.22 28.23
CA GLN A 25 -18.24 -28.82 29.18
C GLN A 25 -19.62 -28.69 28.52
N THR A 26 -19.70 -27.96 27.40
CA THR A 26 -20.94 -27.81 26.62
C THR A 26 -21.40 -29.16 26.06
N SER A 27 -20.45 -30.00 25.65
CA SER A 27 -20.73 -31.34 25.14
C SER A 27 -21.25 -32.27 26.25
N ARG A 28 -20.67 -32.24 27.46
CA ARG A 28 -21.14 -33.06 28.60
C ARG A 28 -22.61 -32.80 28.95
N GLN A 29 -23.03 -31.52 29.00
CA GLN A 29 -24.43 -31.18 29.30
C GLN A 29 -25.37 -31.73 28.22
N LYS A 30 -25.07 -31.48 26.95
CA LYS A 30 -25.88 -31.96 25.81
C LYS A 30 -25.97 -33.48 25.74
N ILE A 31 -24.87 -34.18 26.03
CA ILE A 31 -24.86 -35.65 26.06
C ILE A 31 -25.67 -36.14 27.25
N ASN A 32 -25.52 -35.56 28.44
CA ASN A 32 -26.31 -35.93 29.61
C ASN A 32 -27.82 -35.79 29.35
N ASP A 33 -28.23 -34.71 28.70
CA ASP A 33 -29.64 -34.48 28.35
C ASP A 33 -30.16 -35.54 27.36
N ARG A 34 -29.38 -35.86 26.31
CA ARG A 34 -29.71 -36.93 25.35
C ARG A 34 -29.75 -38.32 26.00
N ILE A 35 -28.82 -38.61 26.91
CA ILE A 35 -28.79 -39.87 27.67
C ILE A 35 -30.06 -39.98 28.50
N LYS A 36 -30.39 -38.91 29.25
CA LYS A 36 -31.60 -38.86 30.08
C LYS A 36 -32.85 -39.09 29.24
N GLU A 37 -32.99 -38.40 28.12
CA GLU A 37 -34.17 -38.51 27.26
C GLU A 37 -34.36 -39.94 26.74
N ASN A 38 -33.31 -40.56 26.19
CA ASN A 38 -33.38 -41.91 25.65
C ASN A 38 -33.59 -42.97 26.72
N LEU A 39 -32.88 -42.87 27.85
CA LEU A 39 -33.06 -43.80 28.97
C LEU A 39 -34.44 -43.66 29.60
N SER A 40 -34.99 -42.45 29.70
CA SER A 40 -36.34 -42.25 30.25
C SER A 40 -37.41 -42.92 29.39
N LYS A 41 -37.32 -42.79 28.05
CA LYS A 41 -38.23 -43.47 27.11
C LYS A 41 -38.16 -44.99 27.22
N ALA A 42 -36.96 -45.54 27.36
CA ALA A 42 -36.78 -46.98 27.53
C ALA A 42 -37.26 -47.47 28.91
N ALA A 43 -37.01 -46.69 29.96
CA ALA A 43 -37.36 -47.02 31.34
C ALA A 43 -38.86 -46.92 31.62
N GLU A 44 -39.60 -46.09 30.88
CA GLU A 44 -41.06 -45.98 30.94
C GLU A 44 -41.75 -47.32 30.64
N ILE A 45 -41.25 -48.08 29.66
CA ILE A 45 -41.74 -49.42 29.29
C ILE A 45 -41.58 -50.41 30.46
N TRP A 46 -40.59 -50.18 31.32
CA TRP A 46 -40.27 -51.05 32.46
C TRP A 46 -40.79 -50.51 33.80
N GLY A 47 -41.49 -49.37 33.81
CA GLY A 47 -42.03 -48.76 35.02
C GLY A 47 -40.96 -48.20 35.97
N VAL A 48 -39.79 -47.81 35.45
CA VAL A 48 -38.67 -47.26 36.24
C VAL A 48 -38.50 -45.77 35.94
N GLU A 49 -38.37 -44.95 36.98
CA GLU A 49 -38.13 -43.52 36.84
C GLU A 49 -36.62 -43.19 36.89
N ILE A 50 -36.12 -42.51 35.86
CA ILE A 50 -34.74 -42.02 35.79
C ILE A 50 -34.65 -40.62 36.42
N THR A 51 -34.10 -40.53 37.63
CA THR A 51 -33.99 -39.26 38.37
C THR A 51 -32.76 -38.42 38.00
N ARG A 52 -31.60 -39.05 37.74
CA ARG A 52 -30.37 -38.35 37.33
C ARG A 52 -29.47 -39.24 36.45
N THR A 53 -28.83 -38.61 35.47
CA THR A 53 -27.80 -39.22 34.62
C THR A 53 -26.54 -38.34 34.65
N GLU A 54 -25.37 -38.97 34.71
CA GLU A 54 -24.09 -38.28 34.72
C GLU A 54 -23.04 -39.13 33.98
N ILE A 55 -22.30 -38.48 33.08
CA ILE A 55 -21.15 -39.08 32.41
C ILE A 55 -19.98 -39.10 33.40
N VAL A 56 -19.54 -40.31 33.76
CA VAL A 56 -18.40 -40.53 34.67
C VAL A 56 -17.08 -40.41 33.90
N ASP A 57 -16.93 -41.15 32.80
CA ASP A 57 -15.73 -41.13 31.96
C ASP A 57 -16.08 -41.44 30.49
N VAL A 58 -15.28 -40.91 29.56
CA VAL A 58 -15.39 -41.17 28.12
C VAL A 58 -14.04 -41.69 27.64
N VAL A 59 -13.97 -43.00 27.40
CA VAL A 59 -12.77 -43.65 26.88
C VAL A 59 -12.91 -43.80 25.37
N VAL A 60 -12.09 -43.06 24.63
CA VAL A 60 -11.92 -43.20 23.17
C VAL A 60 -10.69 -44.05 22.91
N ASP A 61 -10.78 -45.00 21.99
CA ASP A 61 -9.65 -45.83 21.57
C ASP A 61 -8.54 -45.00 20.89
N GLU A 62 -7.32 -45.54 20.88
CA GLU A 62 -6.16 -44.79 20.41
C GLU A 62 -6.20 -44.51 18.90
N GLU A 63 -6.81 -45.39 18.11
CA GLU A 63 -6.94 -45.24 16.66
C GLU A 63 -7.85 -44.06 16.31
N THR A 64 -9.03 -44.01 16.93
CA THR A 64 -9.97 -42.88 16.79
C THR A 64 -9.33 -41.57 17.23
N ARG A 65 -8.60 -41.56 18.35
CA ARG A 65 -7.92 -40.37 18.84
C ARG A 65 -6.84 -39.88 17.86
N ALA A 66 -6.07 -40.80 17.28
CA ALA A 66 -5.04 -40.47 16.29
C ALA A 66 -5.64 -39.89 15.00
N ALA A 67 -6.73 -40.47 14.50
CA ALA A 67 -7.46 -39.97 13.34
C ALA A 67 -8.01 -38.55 13.58
N GLN A 68 -8.66 -38.34 14.73
CA GLN A 68 -9.19 -37.03 15.13
C GLN A 68 -8.08 -35.97 15.26
N ARG A 69 -6.93 -36.33 15.86
CA ARG A 69 -5.79 -35.42 16.00
C ARG A 69 -5.22 -35.02 14.64
N THR A 70 -5.16 -35.95 13.70
CA THR A 70 -4.73 -35.70 12.33
C THR A 70 -5.69 -34.74 11.62
N GLN A 71 -6.99 -34.97 11.75
CA GLN A 71 -8.02 -34.10 11.18
C GLN A 71 -7.99 -32.69 11.78
N LEU A 72 -7.86 -32.58 13.10
CA LEU A 72 -7.74 -31.29 13.79
C LEU A 72 -6.50 -30.51 13.35
N ASN A 73 -5.37 -31.19 13.18
CA ASN A 73 -4.16 -30.58 12.67
C ASN A 73 -4.35 -30.08 11.22
N ALA A 74 -4.95 -30.88 10.35
CA ALA A 74 -5.24 -30.48 8.98
C ALA A 74 -6.19 -29.27 8.91
N GLU A 75 -7.23 -29.23 9.75
CA GLU A 75 -8.16 -28.10 9.82
C GLU A 75 -7.46 -26.83 10.36
N ARG A 76 -6.56 -26.98 11.35
CA ARG A 76 -5.74 -25.87 11.86
C ARG A 76 -4.78 -25.35 10.79
N GLU A 77 -4.11 -26.23 10.07
CA GLU A 77 -3.20 -25.88 8.99
C GLU A 77 -3.95 -25.15 7.86
N LYS A 78 -5.11 -25.67 7.46
CA LYS A 78 -6.01 -25.00 6.51
C LYS A 78 -6.40 -23.61 6.97
N LYS A 79 -6.82 -23.45 8.23
CA LYS A 79 -7.17 -22.13 8.80
C LYS A 79 -5.97 -21.18 8.80
N ALA A 80 -4.78 -21.66 9.16
CA ALA A 80 -3.56 -20.88 9.13
C ALA A 80 -3.19 -20.42 7.71
N MET A 81 -3.31 -21.31 6.72
CA MET A 81 -3.07 -20.97 5.31
C MET A 81 -4.05 -19.91 4.79
N ILE A 82 -5.34 -20.03 5.12
CA ILE A 82 -6.35 -19.04 4.72
C ILE A 82 -6.04 -17.68 5.36
N ALA A 83 -5.77 -17.65 6.66
CA ALA A 83 -5.44 -16.40 7.36
C ALA A 83 -4.17 -15.73 6.79
N SER A 84 -3.16 -16.52 6.44
CA SER A 84 -1.93 -16.02 5.80
C SER A 84 -2.23 -15.42 4.42
N ALA A 85 -2.99 -16.13 3.58
CA ALA A 85 -3.36 -15.66 2.24
C ALA A 85 -4.22 -14.39 2.28
N GLU A 86 -5.15 -14.30 3.23
CA GLU A 86 -5.94 -13.09 3.47
C GLU A 86 -5.07 -11.91 3.92
N GLY A 87 -4.10 -12.17 4.81
CA GLY A 87 -3.12 -11.18 5.24
C GLY A 87 -2.26 -10.67 4.08
N GLU A 88 -1.77 -11.57 3.23
CA GLU A 88 -0.98 -11.20 2.05
C GLU A 88 -1.79 -10.39 1.04
N LYS A 89 -3.03 -10.82 0.76
CA LYS A 89 -3.96 -10.08 -0.10
C LYS A 89 -4.18 -8.66 0.44
N ARG A 90 -4.48 -8.54 1.73
CA ARG A 90 -4.75 -7.25 2.36
C ARG A 90 -3.52 -6.34 2.35
N SER A 91 -2.34 -6.90 2.57
CA SER A 91 -1.07 -6.18 2.47
C SER A 91 -0.86 -5.61 1.07
N LYS A 92 -1.07 -6.42 0.02
CA LYS A 92 -0.96 -5.99 -1.38
C LYS A 92 -1.96 -4.90 -1.75
N GLU A 93 -3.21 -5.00 -1.28
CA GLU A 93 -4.22 -3.95 -1.46
C GLU A 93 -3.76 -2.63 -0.85
N LEU A 94 -3.28 -2.65 0.41
CA LEU A 94 -2.83 -1.44 1.10
C LEU A 94 -1.63 -0.79 0.42
N ILE A 95 -0.68 -1.59 -0.09
CA ILE A 95 0.46 -1.09 -0.85
C ILE A 95 -0.01 -0.44 -2.16
N ALA A 96 -0.90 -1.11 -2.91
CA ALA A 96 -1.42 -0.57 -4.16
C ALA A 96 -2.20 0.75 -3.94
N ASP A 97 -2.99 0.82 -2.87
CA ASP A 97 -3.73 2.04 -2.49
C ASP A 97 -2.76 3.18 -2.12
N ALA A 98 -1.70 2.87 -1.37
CA ALA A 98 -0.66 3.84 -1.02
C ALA A 98 0.07 4.37 -2.26
N ASP A 99 0.45 3.49 -3.19
CA ASP A 99 1.11 3.86 -4.43
C ASP A 99 0.20 4.73 -5.31
N LEU A 100 -1.09 4.38 -5.41
CA LEU A 100 -2.08 5.18 -6.12
C LEU A 100 -2.23 6.57 -5.48
N TYR A 101 -2.30 6.64 -4.15
CA TYR A 101 -2.38 7.91 -3.42
C TYR A 101 -1.15 8.79 -3.69
N ILE A 102 0.06 8.23 -3.61
CA ILE A 102 1.30 8.95 -3.91
C ILE A 102 1.31 9.45 -5.35
N ALA A 103 0.91 8.61 -6.31
CA ALA A 103 0.84 8.97 -7.72
C ALA A 103 -0.15 10.13 -7.97
N LYS A 104 -1.31 10.11 -7.31
CA LYS A 104 -2.30 11.19 -7.38
C LYS A 104 -1.76 12.50 -6.81
N GLN A 105 -1.18 12.47 -5.61
CA GLN A 105 -0.60 13.66 -4.99
C GLN A 105 0.50 14.28 -5.86
N LYS A 106 1.35 13.44 -6.48
CA LYS A 106 2.39 13.93 -7.42
C LYS A 106 1.75 14.58 -8.65
N ALA A 107 0.73 13.95 -9.25
CA ALA A 107 0.05 14.50 -10.41
C ALA A 107 -0.66 15.82 -10.10
N GLU A 108 -1.28 15.93 -8.93
CA GLU A 108 -1.90 17.18 -8.45
C GLU A 108 -0.85 18.27 -8.23
N GLY A 109 0.30 17.95 -7.62
CA GLY A 109 1.40 18.89 -7.47
C GLY A 109 1.91 19.43 -8.82
N ILE A 110 2.09 18.55 -9.81
CA ILE A 110 2.50 18.96 -11.17
C ILE A 110 1.45 19.85 -11.82
N ARG A 111 0.16 19.52 -11.69
CA ARG A 111 -0.93 20.36 -12.21
C ARG A 111 -0.94 21.75 -11.58
N ALA A 112 -0.78 21.84 -10.26
CA ALA A 112 -0.74 23.11 -9.56
C ALA A 112 0.42 24.00 -10.02
N ILE A 113 1.60 23.41 -10.26
CA ILE A 113 2.75 24.13 -10.81
C ILE A 113 2.46 24.60 -12.24
N ALA A 114 1.97 23.71 -13.10
CA ALA A 114 1.65 24.04 -14.50
C ALA A 114 0.56 25.13 -14.60
N GLU A 115 -0.44 25.10 -13.71
CA GLU A 115 -1.49 26.12 -13.64
C GLU A 115 -0.93 27.47 -13.17
N ALA A 116 -0.05 27.47 -12.17
CA ALA A 116 0.63 28.69 -11.72
C ALA A 116 1.51 29.30 -12.84
N GLU A 117 2.26 28.48 -13.58
CA GLU A 117 3.07 28.93 -14.71
C GLU A 117 2.21 29.47 -15.86
N SER A 118 1.10 28.81 -16.18
CA SER A 118 0.13 29.28 -17.16
C SER A 118 -0.46 30.63 -16.77
N TYR A 119 -0.87 30.79 -15.50
CA TYR A 119 -1.39 32.05 -14.99
C TYR A 119 -0.36 33.17 -15.08
N GLN A 120 0.90 32.92 -14.67
CA GLN A 120 1.98 33.89 -14.80
C GLN A 120 2.21 34.31 -16.25
N THR A 121 2.23 33.34 -17.18
CA THR A 121 2.42 33.58 -18.60
C THR A 121 1.28 34.40 -19.18
N GLU A 122 0.04 34.13 -18.77
CA GLU A 122 -1.14 34.90 -19.19
C GLU A 122 -1.08 36.35 -18.69
N ILE A 123 -0.67 36.58 -17.44
CA ILE A 123 -0.50 37.94 -16.89
C ILE A 123 0.58 38.71 -17.66
N ILE A 124 1.72 38.07 -17.96
CA ILE A 124 2.78 38.68 -18.76
C ILE A 124 2.29 38.97 -20.19
N ALA A 125 1.58 38.03 -20.81
CA ALA A 125 1.03 38.19 -22.15
C ALA A 125 0.00 39.34 -22.21
N LYS A 126 -0.87 39.47 -21.22
CA LYS A 126 -1.81 40.59 -21.08
C LYS A 126 -1.08 41.92 -20.88
N ALA A 127 -0.09 41.97 -19.98
CA ALA A 127 0.70 43.17 -19.76
C ALA A 127 1.45 43.63 -21.02
N ILE A 128 1.97 42.68 -21.82
CA ILE A 128 2.57 42.94 -23.13
C ILE A 128 1.53 43.47 -24.13
N ALA A 129 0.35 42.85 -24.19
CA ALA A 129 -0.72 43.26 -25.09
C ALA A 129 -1.25 44.67 -24.76
N ASP A 130 -1.38 45.01 -23.48
CA ASP A 130 -1.91 46.28 -23.00
C ASP A 130 -0.86 47.42 -23.05
N MET A 131 0.44 47.13 -22.90
CA MET A 131 1.51 48.15 -22.91
C MET A 131 2.32 48.25 -24.21
N GLY A 132 2.02 47.44 -25.22
CA GLY A 132 2.66 47.49 -26.54
C GLY A 132 4.19 47.27 -26.54
N GLU A 133 4.82 47.56 -27.68
CA GLU A 133 6.23 47.29 -27.99
C GLU A 133 7.28 47.80 -26.96
N PRO A 134 7.06 48.89 -26.21
CA PRO A 134 7.96 49.31 -25.13
C PRO A 134 8.05 48.31 -23.96
N ALA A 135 6.93 47.67 -23.59
CA ALA A 135 6.93 46.67 -22.51
C ALA A 135 7.60 45.37 -22.92
N ILE A 136 7.45 44.95 -24.19
CA ILE A 136 8.19 43.81 -24.77
C ILE A 136 9.70 44.08 -24.70
N ARG A 137 10.15 45.27 -25.11
CA ARG A 137 11.57 45.66 -25.01
C ARG A 137 12.07 45.64 -23.56
N PHE A 138 11.29 46.19 -22.62
CA PHE A 138 11.67 46.21 -21.21
C PHE A 138 11.77 44.81 -20.60
N GLU A 139 10.79 43.93 -20.84
CA GLU A 139 10.81 42.54 -20.34
C GLU A 139 11.95 41.72 -20.96
N THR A 140 12.24 41.92 -22.25
CA THR A 140 13.36 41.27 -22.93
C THR A 140 14.70 41.71 -22.33
N LEU A 141 14.86 43.02 -22.07
CA LEU A 141 16.04 43.56 -21.41
C LEU A 141 16.17 43.04 -19.98
N LYS A 142 15.07 42.97 -19.22
CA LYS A 142 15.06 42.43 -17.85
C LYS A 142 15.53 40.97 -17.82
N ARG A 143 14.98 40.10 -18.67
CA ARG A 143 15.39 38.68 -18.78
C ARG A 143 16.84 38.51 -19.21
N GLN A 144 17.33 39.37 -20.12
CA GLN A 144 18.75 39.35 -20.51
C GLN A 144 19.66 39.73 -19.34
N VAL A 145 19.31 40.76 -18.57
CA VAL A 145 20.08 41.19 -17.39
C VAL A 145 20.05 40.12 -16.29
N GLU A 146 18.90 39.48 -16.04
CA GLU A 146 18.78 38.38 -15.08
C GLU A 146 19.60 37.16 -15.50
N GLY A 147 19.56 36.78 -16.79
CA GLY A 147 20.38 35.70 -17.33
C GLY A 147 21.89 35.99 -17.21
N LEU A 148 22.31 37.22 -17.51
CA LEU A 148 23.69 37.67 -17.30
C LEU A 148 24.08 37.64 -15.82
N SER A 149 23.18 38.06 -14.92
CA SER A 149 23.41 38.02 -13.47
C SER A 149 23.52 36.59 -12.95
N GLN A 150 22.70 35.67 -13.46
CA GLN A 150 22.72 34.26 -13.06
C GLN A 150 23.99 33.56 -13.56
N ILE A 151 24.45 33.87 -14.78
CA ILE A 151 25.72 33.41 -15.34
C ILE A 151 26.90 33.99 -14.54
N ALA A 152 26.86 35.29 -14.21
CA ALA A 152 27.88 35.95 -13.40
C ALA A 152 27.92 35.43 -11.94
N SER A 153 26.79 34.96 -11.41
CA SER A 153 26.67 34.41 -10.05
C SER A 153 26.97 32.91 -9.96
N SER A 154 26.85 32.17 -11.07
CA SER A 154 27.35 30.81 -11.17
C SER A 154 28.87 30.89 -11.29
N GLY A 155 29.62 30.45 -10.27
CA GLY A 155 31.08 30.62 -10.14
C GLY A 155 31.96 29.89 -11.17
N ASN A 156 31.56 29.83 -12.44
CA ASN A 156 32.34 29.28 -13.54
C ASN A 156 32.84 30.42 -14.44
N THR A 157 33.98 30.99 -14.06
CA THR A 157 34.63 32.20 -14.60
C THR A 157 35.07 32.14 -16.07
N ASN A 158 34.68 31.11 -16.83
CA ASN A 158 35.19 30.86 -18.19
C ASN A 158 34.23 31.21 -19.35
N THR A 159 33.01 31.70 -19.09
CA THR A 159 32.10 32.14 -20.17
C THR A 159 32.11 33.65 -20.30
N LEU A 160 33.05 34.16 -21.09
CA LEU A 160 33.14 35.57 -21.47
C LEU A 160 32.14 35.87 -22.59
N ILE A 161 30.96 36.38 -22.24
CA ILE A 161 29.98 36.88 -23.22
C ILE A 161 30.32 38.33 -23.52
N ILE A 162 30.89 38.58 -24.70
CA ILE A 162 31.09 39.94 -25.21
C ILE A 162 29.86 40.30 -26.05
N PRO A 163 29.06 41.32 -25.65
CA PRO A 163 27.98 41.82 -26.47
C PRO A 163 28.48 42.14 -27.88
N THR A 164 27.74 41.73 -28.91
CA THR A 164 28.09 41.94 -30.33
C THR A 164 28.31 43.43 -30.65
N GLU A 165 27.69 44.32 -29.90
CA GLU A 165 27.87 45.77 -29.95
C GLU A 165 29.29 46.21 -29.56
N ILE A 166 29.88 45.58 -28.54
CA ILE A 166 31.27 45.87 -28.10
C ILE A 166 32.27 45.34 -29.14
N THR A 167 31.99 44.18 -29.75
CA THR A 167 32.81 43.64 -30.84
C THR A 167 32.83 44.59 -32.05
N GLY A 168 31.69 45.21 -32.38
CA GLY A 168 31.59 46.21 -33.45
C GLY A 168 32.43 47.47 -33.16
N ILE A 169 32.39 47.99 -31.93
CA ILE A 169 33.16 49.17 -31.52
C ILE A 169 34.67 48.86 -31.55
N LEU A 170 35.10 47.71 -31.01
CA LEU A 170 36.50 47.29 -31.02
C LEU A 170 37.05 47.04 -32.43
N GLY A 171 36.23 46.47 -33.32
CA GLY A 171 36.55 46.33 -34.73
C GLY A 171 36.76 47.68 -35.41
N SER A 172 35.84 48.63 -35.19
CA SER A 172 35.93 49.98 -35.76
C SER A 172 37.18 50.73 -35.27
N LEU A 173 37.51 50.60 -33.99
CA LEU A 173 38.69 51.23 -33.38
C LEU A 173 39.98 50.63 -33.96
N LYS A 174 40.06 49.30 -34.15
CA LYS A 174 41.21 48.64 -34.77
C LYS A 174 41.44 49.13 -36.21
N THR A 175 40.38 49.27 -37.02
CA THR A 175 40.50 49.83 -38.38
C THR A 175 40.91 51.29 -38.40
N ILE A 176 40.51 52.09 -37.41
CA ILE A 176 40.95 53.49 -37.29
C ILE A 176 42.43 53.53 -36.91
N THR A 177 42.89 52.66 -36.02
CA THR A 177 44.30 52.58 -35.62
C THR A 177 45.19 52.01 -36.74
N GLU A 178 44.74 51.03 -37.51
CA GLU A 178 45.46 50.53 -38.70
C GLU A 178 45.57 51.58 -39.82
N ARG A 179 44.61 52.53 -39.90
CA ARG A 179 44.67 53.65 -40.84
C ARG A 179 45.56 54.81 -40.36
N ILE A 180 45.91 54.86 -39.07
CA ILE A 180 46.67 55.97 -38.45
C ILE A 180 48.10 55.53 -38.05
N GLY A 181 48.41 54.23 -38.07
CA GLY A 181 49.76 53.70 -37.80
C GLY A 181 50.76 53.91 -38.96
N PRO A 182 52.05 54.14 -38.68
CA PRO A 182 53.04 54.50 -39.69
C PRO A 182 53.38 53.32 -40.62
N LYS A 183 53.55 53.62 -41.91
CA LYS A 183 54.09 52.71 -42.94
C LYS A 183 55.61 52.68 -42.86
N GLU A 184 56.21 51.50 -42.69
CA GLU A 184 57.52 51.05 -43.22
C GLU A 184 57.87 49.65 -42.66
N GLU A 185 58.73 48.85 -43.26
CA GLU A 185 58.66 48.15 -44.56
C GLU A 185 59.58 46.90 -44.42
N LYS A 186 59.13 45.76 -44.95
CA LYS A 186 59.87 44.64 -45.58
C LYS A 186 61.23 44.10 -45.05
N SER A 187 61.21 42.78 -44.85
CA SER A 187 62.01 41.74 -45.57
C SER A 187 63.55 41.69 -45.39
N SER A 188 64.02 40.74 -44.58
CA SER A 188 64.82 39.56 -44.98
C SER A 188 65.03 38.64 -43.78
#